data_AF-A0A559LHV4-F1
#
_entry.id   AF-A0A559LHV4-F1
#
_cell.length_a   1.000
_cell.length_b   1.000
_cell.length_c   1.000
_cell.angle_alpha   90.00
_cell.angle_beta   90.00
_cell.angle_gamma   90.00
#
_symmetry.space_group_name_H-M   'P 1'
#
loop_
_entity.id
_entity.type
_entity.pdbx_description
1 polymer ?
#
loop_
_entity_poly.entity_id
_entity_poly.type
_entity_poly.pdbx_seq_one_letter_code
_entity_poly.pdbx_strand_id
1 'polypeptide(L)'
;MSQDTQAELRNAMYWDEDGERCFHSESYNFGKSLIPLLKPESTITALIEMMKSYERLRSFRENVMTPVYANRVKFVNTLFNKESYQHYLQLFNNPQEVRQLVCKQNDAHVAGMLVTPGWRKKMQDAGILVYILMFLFH
;
A
#
# COMPACT_ATOMS: atom_id res chain seq x y z
N MET A 1 15.48 -9.07 -4.60
CA MET A 1 14.95 -9.28 -3.24
C MET A 1 14.20 -10.61 -3.21
N SER A 2 14.49 -11.45 -2.21
CA SER A 2 14.14 -12.88 -2.19
C SER A 2 12.68 -13.15 -1.78
N GLN A 3 12.24 -14.40 -1.95
CA GLN A 3 10.96 -14.88 -1.41
C GLN A 3 10.87 -14.71 0.12
N ASP A 4 12.01 -14.74 0.82
CA ASP A 4 12.11 -14.57 2.27
C ASP A 4 11.61 -13.20 2.71
N THR A 5 11.93 -12.14 1.96
CA THR A 5 11.46 -10.78 2.28
C THR A 5 9.93 -10.66 2.24
N GLN A 6 9.27 -11.34 1.31
CA GLN A 6 7.80 -11.33 1.25
C GLN A 6 7.17 -12.16 2.38
N ALA A 7 7.83 -13.25 2.80
CA ALA A 7 7.39 -14.06 3.93
C ALA A 7 7.53 -13.29 5.25
N GLU A 8 8.65 -12.60 5.45
CA GLU A 8 8.89 -11.74 6.61
C GLU A 8 7.85 -10.62 6.69
N LEU A 9 7.59 -9.92 5.58
CA LEU A 9 6.54 -8.92 5.52
C LEU A 9 5.18 -9.53 5.88
N ARG A 10 4.83 -10.67 5.28
CA ARG A 10 3.55 -11.34 5.53
C ARG A 10 3.36 -11.68 7.00
N ASN A 11 4.39 -12.27 7.62
CA ASN A 11 4.35 -12.67 9.02
C ASN A 11 4.19 -11.46 9.95
N ALA A 12 4.85 -10.35 9.62
CA ALA A 12 4.79 -9.12 10.42
C ALA A 12 3.45 -8.37 10.30
N MET A 13 2.65 -8.66 9.27
CA MET A 13 1.30 -8.11 9.08
C MET A 13 0.22 -8.91 9.82
N TYR A 14 0.61 -9.94 10.58
CA TYR A 14 -0.23 -10.52 11.62
C TYR A 14 0.10 -9.88 12.97
N TRP A 15 -0.90 -9.33 13.67
CA TRP A 15 -0.77 -8.95 15.07
C TRP A 15 -2.12 -9.04 15.79
N ASP A 16 -2.06 -9.04 17.12
CA ASP A 16 -3.24 -9.19 17.95
C ASP A 16 -3.97 -7.85 18.10
N GLU A 17 -5.28 -7.86 17.84
CA GLU A 17 -6.21 -6.76 18.07
C GLU A 17 -7.37 -7.32 18.89
N ASP A 18 -7.65 -6.71 20.05
CA ASP A 18 -8.70 -7.15 20.98
C ASP A 18 -8.65 -8.64 21.37
N GLY A 19 -7.44 -9.21 21.41
CA GLY A 19 -7.19 -10.62 21.75
C GLY A 19 -7.32 -11.59 20.58
N GLU A 20 -7.62 -11.10 19.37
CA GLU A 20 -7.68 -11.90 18.16
C GLU A 20 -6.51 -11.59 17.22
N ARG A 21 -5.93 -12.63 16.63
CA ARG A 21 -4.83 -12.49 15.67
C ARG A 21 -5.38 -12.11 14.30
N CYS A 22 -5.24 -10.84 13.94
CA CYS A 22 -5.73 -10.27 12.68
C CYS A 22 -4.65 -10.26 11.60
N PHE A 23 -5.05 -10.42 10.34
CA PHE A 23 -4.16 -10.22 9.18
C PHE A 23 -4.49 -8.92 8.47
N HIS A 24 -3.52 -8.00 8.43
CA HIS A 24 -3.67 -6.70 7.78
C HIS A 24 -3.32 -6.81 6.29
N SER A 25 -4.25 -7.38 5.53
CA SER A 25 -4.08 -7.69 4.10
C SER A 25 -3.73 -6.46 3.25
N GLU A 26 -4.31 -5.30 3.53
CA GLU A 26 -4.02 -4.07 2.79
C GLU A 26 -2.63 -3.52 3.06
N SER A 27 -2.17 -3.57 4.31
CA SER A 27 -0.80 -3.20 4.66
C SER A 27 0.23 -4.16 4.06
N TYR A 28 -0.07 -5.46 4.03
CA TYR A 28 0.73 -6.44 3.30
C TYR A 28 0.80 -6.13 1.80
N ASN A 29 -0.35 -5.93 1.14
CA ASN A 29 -0.42 -5.66 -0.29
C ASN A 29 0.29 -4.36 -0.65
N PHE A 30 0.14 -3.32 0.18
CA PHE A 30 0.83 -2.07 -0.03
C PHE A 30 2.35 -2.24 0.11
N GLY A 31 2.83 -2.81 1.21
CA GLY A 31 4.26 -3.05 1.43
C GLY A 31 4.88 -3.91 0.33
N LYS A 32 4.17 -4.94 -0.13
CA LYS A 32 4.60 -5.77 -1.27
C LYS A 32 4.77 -4.96 -2.55
N SER A 33 3.89 -3.99 -2.82
CA SER A 33 4.03 -3.11 -3.99
C SER A 33 5.20 -2.12 -3.90
N LEU A 34 5.71 -1.87 -2.68
CA LEU A 34 6.83 -0.97 -2.42
C LEU A 34 8.20 -1.67 -2.46
N ILE A 35 8.23 -2.99 -2.27
CA ILE A 35 9.46 -3.80 -2.31
C ILE A 35 10.36 -3.48 -3.52
N PRO A 36 9.85 -3.41 -4.77
CA PRO A 36 10.69 -3.11 -5.93
C PRO A 36 11.32 -1.71 -5.94
N LEU A 37 10.82 -0.78 -5.11
CA LEU A 37 11.28 0.62 -5.05
C LEU A 37 12.28 0.86 -3.91
N LEU A 38 12.52 -0.13 -3.05
CA LEU A 38 13.48 -0.03 -1.96
C LEU A 38 14.91 0.10 -2.48
N LYS A 39 15.76 0.82 -1.74
CA LYS A 39 17.20 0.78 -1.98
C LYS A 39 17.75 -0.61 -1.65
N PRO A 40 18.81 -1.10 -2.32
CA PRO A 40 19.44 -2.38 -2.00
C PRO A 40 19.83 -2.54 -0.52
N GLU A 41 20.25 -1.46 0.13
CA GLU A 41 20.66 -1.40 1.54
C GLU A 41 19.49 -1.24 2.53
N SER A 42 18.25 -1.07 2.05
CA SER A 42 17.09 -0.91 2.93
C SER A 42 16.74 -2.21 3.63
N THR A 43 16.36 -2.11 4.89
CA THR A 43 15.95 -3.27 5.68
C THR A 43 14.45 -3.50 5.57
N ILE A 44 14.06 -4.77 5.55
CA ILE A 44 12.66 -5.16 5.61
C ILE A 44 11.98 -4.74 6.92
N THR A 45 12.75 -4.67 8.02
CA THR A 45 12.26 -4.16 9.33
C THR A 45 11.71 -2.75 9.23
N ALA A 46 12.41 -1.84 8.56
CA ALA A 46 11.94 -0.46 8.44
C ALA A 46 10.70 -0.34 7.51
N LEU A 47 10.60 -1.19 6.48
CA LEU A 47 9.37 -1.30 5.70
C LEU A 47 8.21 -1.86 6.55
N ILE A 48 8.46 -2.84 7.41
CA ILE A 48 7.46 -3.38 8.33
C ILE A 48 6.94 -2.29 9.27
N GLU A 49 7.83 -1.50 9.86
CA GLU A 49 7.46 -0.37 10.72
C GLU A 49 6.61 0.67 9.98
N MET A 50 7.01 1.01 8.75
CA MET A 50 6.26 1.87 7.85
C MET A 50 4.85 1.32 7.60
N MET A 51 4.70 0.02 7.33
CA MET A 51 3.40 -0.60 7.07
C MET A 51 2.51 -0.68 8.32
N LYS A 52 3.08 -0.91 9.51
CA LYS A 52 2.35 -0.79 10.78
C LYS A 52 1.90 0.64 11.05
N SER A 53 2.68 1.62 10.63
CA SER A 53 2.29 3.03 10.73
C SER A 53 1.15 3.38 9.76
N TYR A 54 1.22 2.87 8.54
CA TYR A 54 0.14 2.97 7.55
C TYR A 54 -1.17 2.35 8.07
N GLU A 55 -1.13 1.14 8.62
CA GLU A 55 -2.32 0.48 9.15
C GLU A 55 -2.97 1.29 10.27
N ARG A 56 -2.17 1.80 11.23
CA ARG A 56 -2.68 2.66 12.30
C ARG A 56 -3.35 3.92 11.77
N LEU A 57 -2.82 4.52 10.71
CA LEU A 57 -3.45 5.67 10.05
C LEU A 57 -4.76 5.26 9.36
N ARG A 58 -4.78 4.14 8.64
CA ARG A 58 -5.95 3.63 7.92
C ARG A 58 -7.10 3.27 8.85
N SER A 59 -6.79 2.68 10.00
CA SER A 59 -7.76 2.24 11.01
C SER A 59 -8.33 3.38 11.85
N PHE A 60 -7.81 4.60 11.73
CA PHE A 60 -8.39 5.77 12.37
C PHE A 60 -9.81 6.03 11.83
N ARG A 61 -10.77 6.34 12.71
CA ARG A 61 -12.21 6.43 12.39
C ARG A 61 -12.53 7.27 11.13
N GLU A 62 -11.79 8.35 10.93
CA GLU A 62 -11.95 9.26 9.79
C GLU A 62 -11.52 8.64 8.44
N ASN A 63 -10.67 7.61 8.46
CA ASN A 63 -10.06 7.00 7.30
C ASN A 63 -10.66 5.64 6.92
N VAL A 64 -11.48 5.04 7.79
CA VAL A 64 -12.10 3.73 7.56
C VAL A 64 -13.03 3.75 6.33
N MET A 65 -13.72 4.85 6.10
CA MET A 65 -14.60 5.04 4.92
C MET A 65 -13.85 5.52 3.68
N THR A 66 -12.56 5.84 3.79
CA THR A 66 -11.76 6.32 2.66
C THR A 66 -11.38 5.12 1.78
N PRO A 67 -11.52 5.22 0.44
CA PRO A 67 -11.07 4.17 -0.47
C PRO A 67 -9.62 3.77 -0.21
N VAL A 68 -9.33 2.47 -0.29
CA VAL A 68 -8.01 1.90 0.02
C VAL A 68 -6.86 2.64 -0.68
N TYR A 69 -6.98 2.88 -1.98
CA TYR A 69 -5.92 3.55 -2.74
C TYR A 69 -5.80 5.05 -2.43
N ALA A 70 -6.90 5.69 -2.04
CA ALA A 70 -6.87 7.07 -1.54
C ALA A 70 -6.17 7.15 -0.17
N ASN A 71 -6.34 6.14 0.69
CA ASN A 71 -5.58 6.02 1.95
C ASN A 71 -4.07 5.86 1.70
N ARG A 72 -3.65 5.08 0.69
CA ARG A 72 -2.24 4.98 0.30
C ARG A 72 -1.67 6.33 -0.14
N VAL A 73 -2.39 7.08 -0.99
CA VAL A 73 -2.00 8.43 -1.41
C VAL A 73 -1.87 9.37 -0.21
N LYS A 74 -2.86 9.37 0.69
CA LYS A 74 -2.84 10.18 1.92
C LYS A 74 -1.63 9.86 2.78
N PHE A 75 -1.34 8.58 3.00
CA PHE A 75 -0.20 8.14 3.78
C PHE A 75 1.12 8.59 3.15
N VAL A 76 1.35 8.32 1.86
CA VAL A 76 2.59 8.72 1.18
C VAL A 76 2.78 10.24 1.21
N ASN A 77 1.74 11.03 0.94
CA ASN A 77 1.83 12.50 1.07
C ASN A 77 2.15 12.93 2.52
N THR A 78 1.68 12.18 3.53
CA THR A 78 2.02 12.44 4.94
C THR A 78 3.52 12.25 5.18
N LEU A 79 4.16 11.27 4.54
CA LEU A 79 5.62 11.06 4.66
C LEU A 79 6.42 12.28 4.19
N PHE A 80 5.97 12.96 3.13
CA PHE A 80 6.61 14.18 2.62
C PHE A 80 6.38 15.39 3.52
N ASN A 81 5.19 15.48 4.10
CA ASN A 81 4.71 16.72 4.74
C ASN A 81 4.87 16.73 6.26
N LYS A 82 5.12 15.60 6.92
CA LYS A 82 5.29 15.51 8.38
C LYS A 82 6.69 15.01 8.72
N GLU A 83 7.45 15.85 9.43
CA GLU A 83 8.82 15.56 9.87
C GLU A 83 8.95 14.21 10.59
N SER A 84 7.98 13.88 11.46
CA SER A 84 7.95 12.60 12.18
C SER A 84 7.86 11.35 11.30
N TYR A 85 7.52 11.49 10.02
CA TYR A 85 7.42 10.38 9.06
C TYR A 85 8.48 10.43 7.95
N GLN A 86 9.25 11.51 7.84
CA GLN A 86 10.19 11.71 6.73
C GLN A 86 11.33 10.68 6.71
N HIS A 87 11.68 10.09 7.87
CA HIS A 87 12.67 9.03 7.95
C HIS A 87 12.32 7.83 7.05
N TYR A 88 11.04 7.51 6.84
CA TYR A 88 10.62 6.44 5.93
C TYR A 88 10.94 6.73 4.46
N LEU A 89 11.09 8.01 4.07
CA LEU A 89 11.48 8.35 2.69
C LEU A 89 12.89 7.84 2.36
N GLN A 90 13.75 7.67 3.37
CA GLN A 90 15.13 7.21 3.17
C GLN A 90 15.23 5.76 2.67
N LEU A 91 14.14 4.98 2.80
CA LEU A 91 14.01 3.61 2.31
C LEU A 91 14.02 3.48 0.79
N PHE A 92 13.73 4.57 0.07
CA PHE A 92 13.50 4.52 -1.37
C PHE A 92 14.61 5.21 -2.14
N ASN A 93 15.04 4.61 -3.25
CA ASN A 93 16.01 5.23 -4.16
C ASN A 93 15.49 6.60 -4.63
N ASN A 94 14.21 6.61 -5.00
CA ASN A 94 13.50 7.81 -5.42
C ASN A 94 12.13 7.85 -4.74
N PRO A 95 11.97 8.62 -3.64
CA PRO A 95 10.68 8.73 -2.96
C PRO A 95 9.56 9.27 -3.86
N GLN A 96 9.88 10.05 -4.91
CA GLN A 96 8.87 10.54 -5.85
C GLN A 96 8.27 9.40 -6.67
N GLU A 97 9.00 8.32 -6.95
CA GLU A 97 8.46 7.14 -7.63
C GLU A 97 7.40 6.43 -6.78
N VAL A 98 7.57 6.42 -5.45
CA VAL A 98 6.54 5.92 -4.52
C VAL A 98 5.27 6.76 -4.61
N ARG A 99 5.41 8.08 -4.64
CA ARG A 99 4.28 9.01 -4.80
C ARG A 99 3.58 8.81 -6.14
N GLN A 100 4.33 8.68 -7.23
CA GLN A 100 3.79 8.41 -8.56
C GLN A 100 3.07 7.07 -8.62
N LEU A 101 3.63 6.01 -8.01
CA LEU A 101 3.01 4.69 -7.94
C LEU A 101 1.64 4.76 -7.26
N VAL A 102 1.54 5.37 -6.07
CA VAL A 102 0.26 5.41 -5.35
C VAL A 102 -0.78 6.29 -6.04
N CYS A 103 -0.38 7.38 -6.69
CA CYS A 103 -1.27 8.18 -7.53
C CYS A 103 -1.78 7.36 -8.72
N LYS A 104 -0.88 6.68 -9.44
CA LYS A 104 -1.24 5.80 -10.58
C LYS A 104 -2.21 4.70 -10.15
N GLN A 105 -1.98 4.09 -8.99
CA GLN A 105 -2.88 3.08 -8.42
C GLN A 105 -4.26 3.66 -8.08
N ASN A 106 -4.31 4.83 -7.46
CA ASN A 106 -5.57 5.50 -7.15
C ASN A 106 -6.36 5.87 -8.42
N ASP A 107 -5.71 6.43 -9.43
CA ASP A 107 -6.35 6.79 -10.69
C ASP A 107 -6.89 5.56 -11.42
N ALA A 108 -6.12 4.46 -11.42
CA ALA A 108 -6.57 3.19 -12.00
C ALA A 108 -7.75 2.58 -11.23
N HIS A 109 -7.77 2.70 -9.90
CA HIS A 109 -8.88 2.24 -9.07
C HIS A 109 -10.15 3.05 -9.33
N VAL A 110 -10.06 4.37 -9.37
CA VAL A 110 -11.18 5.27 -9.73
C VAL A 110 -11.70 4.96 -11.13
N ALA A 111 -10.80 4.76 -12.10
CA ALA A 111 -11.16 4.36 -13.45
C ALA A 111 -11.94 3.03 -13.50
N GLY A 112 -11.56 2.06 -12.66
CA GLY A 112 -12.25 0.78 -12.50
C GLY A 112 -13.62 0.90 -11.85
N MET A 113 -13.73 1.68 -10.77
CA MET A 113 -15.01 1.98 -10.11
C MET A 113 -16.02 2.65 -11.06
N LEU A 114 -15.54 3.55 -11.91
CA LEU A 114 -16.35 4.28 -12.88
C LEU A 114 -16.49 3.55 -14.23
N VAL A 115 -15.88 2.37 -14.39
CA VAL A 115 -15.94 1.54 -15.61
C VAL A 115 -15.54 2.35 -16.86
N THR A 116 -14.55 3.24 -16.73
CA THR A 116 -14.10 4.09 -17.85
C THR A 116 -13.44 3.26 -18.96
N PRO A 117 -13.47 3.68 -20.23
CA PRO A 117 -12.82 2.96 -21.31
C PRO A 117 -11.35 2.62 -21.00
N GLY A 118 -10.97 1.34 -21.14
CA GLY A 118 -9.62 0.85 -20.88
C GLY A 118 -9.25 0.65 -19.40
N TRP A 119 -10.19 0.74 -18.46
CA TRP A 119 -9.93 0.63 -17.02
C TRP A 119 -9.16 -0.64 -16.61
N ARG A 120 -9.46 -1.80 -17.22
CA ARG A 120 -8.78 -3.07 -16.93
C ARG A 120 -7.27 -2.98 -17.18
N LYS A 121 -6.89 -2.40 -18.33
CA LYS A 121 -5.49 -2.19 -18.70
C LYS A 121 -4.83 -1.22 -17.73
N LYS A 122 -5.49 -0.12 -17.36
CA LYS A 122 -4.97 0.83 -16.36
C LYS A 122 -4.69 0.16 -15.02
N MET A 123 -5.59 -0.70 -14.53
CA MET A 123 -5.39 -1.45 -13.28
C MET A 123 -4.22 -2.42 -13.39
N GLN A 124 -4.11 -3.16 -14.50
CA GLN A 124 -2.98 -4.05 -14.76
C GLN A 124 -1.64 -3.29 -14.81
N ASP A 125 -1.60 -2.18 -15.54
CA ASP A 125 -0.40 -1.32 -15.66
C ASP A 125 -0.01 -0.69 -14.31
N ALA A 126 -0.97 -0.48 -13.42
CA ALA A 126 -0.75 0.00 -12.05
C ALA A 126 -0.37 -1.11 -11.06
N GLY A 127 -0.25 -2.36 -11.52
CA GLY A 127 0.06 -3.51 -10.66
C GLY A 127 -1.09 -3.91 -9.73
N ILE A 128 -2.31 -3.48 -10.03
CA ILE A 128 -3.52 -3.87 -9.29
C ILE A 128 -4.03 -5.18 -9.89
N LEU A 129 -4.03 -6.23 -9.07
CA LEU A 129 -4.57 -7.53 -9.44
C LEU A 129 -6.09 -7.41 -9.66
N VAL A 130 -6.52 -7.58 -10.92
CA VAL A 130 -7.93 -7.61 -11.31
C VAL A 130 -8.51 -9.01 -11.04
N TYR A 131 -8.53 -9.45 -9.78
CA TYR A 131 -9.12 -10.76 -9.43
C TYR A 131 -10.58 -10.69 -8.95
N ILE A 132 -11.15 -9.50 -8.77
CA ILE A 132 -12.52 -9.36 -8.23
C ILE A 132 -13.22 -8.19 -8.91
N LEU A 133 -13.84 -8.45 -10.06
CA LEU A 133 -14.99 -7.68 -10.55
C LEU A 133 -15.98 -8.56 -11.34
N MET A 134 -15.80 -9.89 -11.33
CA MET A 134 -16.76 -10.84 -11.93
C MET A 134 -17.98 -11.12 -11.02
N PHE A 135 -17.99 -10.65 -9.76
CA PHE A 135 -19.06 -10.95 -8.80
C PHE A 135 -20.00 -9.76 -8.47
N LEU A 136 -19.82 -8.58 -9.10
CA LEU A 136 -20.68 -7.41 -8.84
C LEU A 136 -21.63 -7.06 -9.99
N PHE A 137 -21.64 -7.86 -11.06
CA PHE A 137 -22.59 -7.73 -12.17
C PHE A 137 -23.04 -9.11 -12.62
N HIS A 138 -23.95 -9.74 -11.86
CA HIS A 138 -24.91 -10.75 -12.31
C HIS A 138 -26.25 -10.41 -11.69
#